data_AF-A0A6G9YLF2-F1
#
_entry.id   AF-A0A6G9YLF2-F1
#
_cell.length_a   1.000
_cell.length_b   1.000
_cell.length_c   1.000
_cell.angle_alpha   90.00
_cell.angle_beta   90.00
_cell.angle_gamma   90.00
#
_symmetry.space_group_name_H-M   'P 1'
#
loop_
_entity.id
_entity.type
_entity.pdbx_description
1 polymer ?
#
loop_
_entity_poly.entity_id
_entity_poly.type
_entity_poly.pdbx_seq_one_letter_code
_entity_poly.pdbx_strand_id
1 'polypeptide(L)'
;MTADAPPHPRPPAPDLAEAYDALALLDAPCYAVARSDSILLTNDEPTDSATVLAAVPPLPPERLGASGFRTAYGVRYAYMSGAMAGGIASADLVIALARAGLLASFGAAGLTTDRVDTALRRFRAEIPDLPYCANLIHSPSESAMERAAVELFLRYGVTCVEASAFMSLTPTIVRYRVAGLSRDGDGRVRIGNRVIAKVSRAEVAEPFLRPAPPSMVADLLARQLISPEQAELARSVPMADDLTVEADSGGHTDRRPLAVALPELIALRDCIQRELRYRQPVRVGAAGGIGTPRAAAAAFACGAEYVVTGSINQSCVEAGTSEATRGLLVAAKVSDCEMAPSADMFEMGVTVQVLKRGTLFPMRAKLLYQLYQNYDGVDALPPAERDRVERQILRRPIEAVWSEVVDYFQARDPAQLDNAAASEKRKMALIFRWYLGQSSRWASIGDPGRVHDYQVWCGPAMGAFNEWAQGTYLATDRRVADVAVQLMRGAAFSSRVHQLRLLGVGLPAGLTEYRPLAPVGTEVG
;
A
#
# COMPACT_ATOMS: atom_id res chain seq x y z
N MET A 1 24.19 27.41 12.83
CA MET A 1 23.32 28.16 11.88
C MET A 1 21.98 27.45 11.86
N THR A 2 20.99 27.99 12.55
CA THR A 2 19.60 27.56 12.45
C THR A 2 19.14 27.85 11.03
N ALA A 3 19.00 26.81 10.21
CA ALA A 3 18.28 26.95 8.95
C ALA A 3 16.85 27.33 9.32
N ASP A 4 16.44 28.55 8.97
CA ASP A 4 15.04 28.96 9.06
C ASP A 4 14.19 27.88 8.40
N ALA A 5 13.20 27.39 9.14
CA ALA A 5 12.20 26.52 8.55
C ALA A 5 11.58 27.26 7.35
N PRO A 6 11.35 26.58 6.20
CA PRO A 6 10.69 27.22 5.08
C PRO A 6 9.39 27.87 5.56
N PRO A 7 9.05 29.09 5.08
CA PRO A 7 7.88 29.82 5.55
C PRO A 7 6.63 28.95 5.39
N HIS A 8 5.97 28.67 6.53
CA HIS A 8 4.80 27.83 6.58
C HIS A 8 3.66 28.46 5.77
N PRO A 9 2.90 27.67 4.99
CA PRO A 9 1.77 28.24 4.28
C PRO A 9 0.67 28.59 5.32
N ARG A 10 0.15 29.82 5.22
CA ARG A 10 -0.91 30.37 6.07
C ARG A 10 -2.28 30.12 5.40
N PRO A 11 -3.42 30.16 6.12
CA PRO A 11 -4.71 30.24 5.46
C PRO A 11 -4.70 31.37 4.41
N PRO A 12 -5.50 31.27 3.33
CA PRO A 12 -5.62 32.35 2.38
C PRO A 12 -5.92 33.64 3.14
N ALA A 13 -5.29 34.74 2.71
CA ALA A 13 -5.60 36.04 3.27
C ALA A 13 -7.12 36.32 3.08
N PRO A 14 -7.75 37.14 3.95
CA PRO A 14 -9.20 37.35 3.91
C PRO A 14 -9.75 37.80 2.54
N ASP A 15 -8.90 38.43 1.72
CA ASP A 15 -9.18 38.86 0.35
C ASP A 15 -9.20 37.71 -0.69
N LEU A 16 -8.74 36.51 -0.31
CA LEU A 16 -8.70 35.31 -1.15
C LEU A 16 -9.69 34.22 -0.71
N ALA A 17 -10.43 34.42 0.39
CA ALA A 17 -11.32 33.41 0.97
C ALA A 17 -12.42 32.97 -0.01
N GLU A 18 -13.17 33.92 -0.58
CA GLU A 18 -14.25 33.62 -1.54
C GLU A 18 -13.73 32.85 -2.77
N ALA A 19 -12.56 33.21 -3.27
CA ALA A 19 -11.94 32.53 -4.41
C ALA A 19 -11.49 31.11 -4.05
N TYR A 20 -11.01 30.88 -2.82
CA TYR A 20 -10.69 29.55 -2.34
C TYR A 20 -11.95 28.69 -2.18
N ASP A 21 -13.01 29.24 -1.61
CA ASP A 21 -14.28 28.53 -1.43
C ASP A 21 -14.87 28.12 -2.78
N ALA A 22 -14.79 29.01 -3.78
CA ALA A 22 -15.21 28.69 -5.14
C ALA A 22 -14.43 27.51 -5.75
N LEU A 23 -13.11 27.45 -5.49
CA LEU A 23 -12.28 26.32 -5.91
C LEU A 23 -12.61 25.05 -5.13
N ALA A 24 -12.85 25.16 -3.83
CA ALA A 24 -13.09 24.07 -2.89
C ALA A 24 -14.50 23.45 -3.00
N LEU A 25 -15.48 24.14 -3.59
CA LEU A 25 -16.81 23.60 -3.86
C LEU A 25 -16.79 22.66 -5.08
N LEU A 26 -16.31 21.44 -4.86
CA LEU A 26 -16.02 20.46 -5.93
C LEU A 26 -17.25 19.94 -6.66
N ASP A 27 -18.44 20.00 -6.05
CA ASP A 27 -19.71 19.59 -6.66
C ASP A 27 -20.31 20.63 -7.61
N ALA A 28 -19.79 21.86 -7.61
CA ALA A 28 -20.21 22.93 -8.50
C ALA A 28 -19.15 23.21 -9.60
N PRO A 29 -19.52 23.75 -10.77
CA PRO A 29 -18.55 24.29 -11.73
C PRO A 29 -17.77 25.45 -11.10
N CYS A 30 -16.57 25.74 -11.62
CA CYS A 30 -15.83 26.94 -11.26
C CYS A 30 -15.53 27.74 -12.54
N TYR A 31 -15.92 29.01 -12.54
CA TYR A 31 -15.72 29.94 -13.63
C TYR A 31 -14.65 30.95 -13.24
N ALA A 32 -13.73 31.22 -14.15
CA ALA A 32 -12.82 32.37 -14.07
C ALA A 32 -13.37 33.47 -14.99
N VAL A 33 -13.79 34.59 -14.41
CA VAL A 33 -14.45 35.69 -15.11
C VAL A 33 -13.58 36.93 -15.06
N ALA A 34 -13.44 37.62 -16.19
CA ALA A 34 -12.70 38.86 -16.26
C ALA A 34 -13.44 39.99 -15.51
N ARG A 35 -12.70 40.72 -14.68
CA ARG A 35 -13.08 42.04 -14.16
C ARG A 35 -12.09 43.09 -14.67
N SER A 36 -12.43 44.37 -14.49
CA SER A 36 -11.70 45.52 -15.05
C SER A 36 -10.17 45.47 -14.85
N ASP A 37 -9.71 44.93 -13.73
CA ASP A 37 -8.30 44.82 -13.34
C ASP A 37 -7.93 43.47 -12.68
N SER A 38 -8.85 42.49 -12.67
CA SER A 38 -8.67 41.24 -11.91
C SER A 38 -9.46 40.07 -12.50
N ILE A 39 -9.26 38.87 -11.94
CA ILE A 39 -10.02 37.66 -12.27
C ILE A 39 -10.84 37.27 -11.06
N LEU A 40 -12.15 37.10 -11.24
CA LEU A 40 -13.05 36.53 -10.25
C LEU A 40 -13.15 35.02 -10.45
N LEU A 41 -13.05 34.25 -9.35
CA LEU A 41 -13.47 32.85 -9.33
C LEU A 41 -14.86 32.77 -8.71
N THR A 42 -15.80 32.10 -9.38
CA THR A 42 -17.18 31.92 -8.88
C THR A 42 -17.74 30.57 -9.29
N ASN A 43 -18.71 30.06 -8.52
CA ASN A 43 -19.53 28.91 -8.89
C ASN A 43 -20.85 29.28 -9.54
N ASP A 44 -21.22 30.57 -9.49
CA ASP A 44 -22.43 31.07 -10.14
C ASP A 44 -22.25 31.10 -11.65
N GLU A 45 -23.31 30.72 -12.37
CA GLU A 45 -23.32 30.79 -13.83
C GLU A 45 -23.16 32.25 -14.28
N PRO A 46 -22.12 32.58 -15.07
CA PRO A 46 -21.88 33.95 -15.48
C PRO A 46 -23.00 34.46 -16.39
N THR A 47 -23.47 35.70 -16.16
CA THR A 47 -24.45 36.38 -17.00
C THR A 47 -23.90 36.66 -18.40
N ASP A 48 -24.75 36.83 -19.41
CA ASP A 48 -24.37 37.10 -20.82
C ASP A 48 -23.39 38.29 -21.02
N SER A 49 -23.38 39.27 -20.11
CA SER A 49 -22.47 40.42 -20.17
C SER A 49 -21.06 40.16 -19.60
N ALA A 50 -20.82 39.00 -18.98
CA ALA A 50 -19.56 38.66 -18.34
C ALA A 50 -18.63 37.94 -19.32
N THR A 51 -17.35 38.35 -19.37
CA THR A 51 -16.35 37.63 -20.18
C THR A 51 -15.76 36.46 -19.38
N VAL A 52 -16.16 35.24 -19.75
CA VAL A 52 -15.61 33.99 -19.18
C VAL A 52 -14.24 33.72 -19.79
N LEU A 53 -13.21 33.67 -18.95
CA LEU A 53 -11.83 33.34 -19.35
C LEU A 53 -11.58 31.83 -19.33
N ALA A 54 -12.16 31.14 -18.35
CA ALA A 54 -12.09 29.68 -18.22
C ALA A 54 -13.31 29.15 -17.48
N ALA A 55 -13.70 27.92 -17.77
CA ALA A 55 -14.72 27.20 -17.03
C ALA A 55 -14.23 25.76 -16.81
N VAL A 56 -14.32 25.28 -15.58
CA VAL A 56 -14.02 23.89 -15.22
C VAL A 56 -15.26 23.26 -14.57
N PRO A 57 -15.63 22.04 -14.96
CA PRO A 57 -16.87 21.41 -14.50
C PRO A 57 -16.78 20.98 -13.02
N PRO A 58 -17.92 20.55 -12.43
CA PRO A 58 -17.90 19.79 -11.18
C PRO A 58 -16.92 18.62 -11.24
N LEU A 59 -16.06 18.54 -10.24
CA LEU A 59 -15.07 17.48 -10.08
C LEU A 59 -15.10 16.95 -8.63
N PRO A 60 -16.20 16.33 -8.19
CA PRO A 60 -16.20 15.66 -6.91
C PRO A 60 -15.18 14.53 -6.86
N PRO A 61 -14.63 14.21 -5.68
CA PRO A 61 -13.59 13.19 -5.51
C PRO A 61 -13.96 11.80 -6.05
N GLU A 62 -15.25 11.47 -6.09
CA GLU A 62 -15.80 10.24 -6.65
C GLU A 62 -15.64 10.15 -8.17
N ARG A 63 -15.36 11.26 -8.87
CA ARG A 63 -15.07 11.26 -10.31
C ARG A 63 -13.61 10.94 -10.64
N LEU A 64 -12.71 10.93 -9.67
CA LEU A 64 -11.33 10.54 -9.89
C LEU A 64 -11.21 9.03 -10.11
N GLY A 65 -10.30 8.65 -11.01
CA GLY A 65 -10.07 7.26 -11.39
C GLY A 65 -11.23 6.60 -12.14
N ALA A 66 -11.14 5.29 -12.32
CA ALA A 66 -12.10 4.52 -13.10
C ALA A 66 -13.37 4.23 -12.29
N SER A 67 -14.53 4.57 -12.87
CA SER A 67 -15.84 4.12 -12.35
C SER A 67 -15.95 2.60 -12.30
N GLY A 68 -15.30 1.90 -13.21
CA GLY A 68 -15.23 0.44 -13.23
C GLY A 68 -14.64 -0.16 -11.95
N PHE A 69 -13.63 0.48 -11.35
CA PHE A 69 -13.08 0.05 -10.06
C PHE A 69 -14.14 0.16 -8.95
N ARG A 70 -14.78 1.34 -8.85
CA ARG A 70 -15.83 1.60 -7.85
C ARG A 70 -16.98 0.61 -7.95
N THR A 71 -17.49 0.38 -9.16
CA THR A 71 -18.56 -0.58 -9.41
C THR A 71 -18.12 -2.02 -9.11
N ALA A 72 -16.90 -2.41 -9.49
CA ALA A 72 -16.41 -3.78 -9.29
C ALA A 72 -16.27 -4.15 -7.81
N TYR A 73 -15.87 -3.18 -6.97
CA TYR A 73 -15.59 -3.38 -5.55
C TYR A 73 -16.68 -2.81 -4.63
N GLY A 74 -17.72 -2.15 -5.13
CA GLY A 74 -18.78 -1.57 -4.30
C GLY A 74 -18.28 -0.43 -3.40
N VAL A 75 -17.31 0.35 -3.87
CA VAL A 75 -16.68 1.43 -3.12
C VAL A 75 -17.02 2.81 -3.69
N ARG A 76 -16.98 3.84 -2.85
CA ARG A 76 -17.25 5.24 -3.19
C ARG A 76 -16.09 5.92 -3.91
N TYR A 77 -14.86 5.54 -3.59
CA TYR A 77 -13.65 6.18 -4.14
C TYR A 77 -12.79 5.18 -4.90
N ALA A 78 -12.11 5.65 -5.96
CA ALA A 78 -11.06 4.89 -6.64
C ALA A 78 -9.76 4.92 -5.82
N TYR A 79 -9.84 4.34 -4.63
CA TYR A 79 -8.80 4.37 -3.60
C TYR A 79 -8.74 3.03 -2.87
N MET A 80 -7.53 2.65 -2.47
CA MET A 80 -7.29 1.51 -1.60
C MET A 80 -6.23 1.81 -0.54
N SER A 81 -6.40 1.27 0.68
CA SER A 81 -5.26 1.06 1.58
C SER A 81 -4.61 -0.29 1.26
N GLY A 82 -3.33 -0.27 0.88
CA GLY A 82 -2.55 -1.49 0.66
C GLY A 82 -2.28 -2.23 1.97
N ALA A 83 -1.98 -3.53 1.86
CA ALA A 83 -1.62 -4.34 3.02
C ALA A 83 -0.34 -3.87 3.68
N MET A 84 -0.31 -3.96 5.00
CA MET A 84 0.87 -3.76 5.83
C MET A 84 1.01 -5.00 6.74
N ALA A 85 2.13 -5.71 6.60
CA ALA A 85 2.37 -7.03 7.17
C ALA A 85 2.25 -7.06 8.71
N GLY A 86 2.15 -8.26 9.28
CA GLY A 86 2.08 -8.47 10.73
C GLY A 86 0.78 -7.97 11.36
N GLY A 87 -0.27 -7.77 10.57
CA GLY A 87 -1.53 -7.19 11.04
C GLY A 87 -1.48 -5.68 11.28
N ILE A 88 -0.48 -4.96 10.75
CA ILE A 88 -0.42 -3.49 10.82
C ILE A 88 -1.60 -2.88 10.06
N ALA A 89 -1.92 -3.40 8.87
CA ALA A 89 -3.23 -3.18 8.25
C ALA A 89 -4.25 -4.05 8.98
N SER A 90 -4.66 -3.56 10.14
CA SER A 90 -5.43 -4.29 11.14
C SER A 90 -6.87 -4.53 10.70
N ALA A 91 -7.59 -5.35 11.45
CA ALA A 91 -9.03 -5.49 11.25
C ALA A 91 -9.77 -4.15 11.49
N ASP A 92 -9.35 -3.36 12.48
CA ASP A 92 -9.98 -2.07 12.79
C ASP A 92 -9.79 -1.07 11.64
N LEU A 93 -8.60 -1.06 11.03
CA LEU A 93 -8.30 -0.23 9.86
C LEU A 93 -9.17 -0.61 8.66
N VAL A 94 -9.29 -1.91 8.39
CA VAL A 94 -10.10 -2.42 7.27
C VAL A 94 -11.58 -2.11 7.50
N ILE A 95 -12.10 -2.34 8.71
CA ILE A 95 -13.49 -2.05 9.08
C ILE A 95 -13.80 -0.56 8.96
N ALA A 96 -12.90 0.30 9.44
CA ALA A 96 -13.07 1.75 9.36
C ALA A 96 -13.14 2.23 7.90
N LEU A 97 -12.26 1.74 7.03
CA LEU A 97 -12.26 2.09 5.61
C LEU A 97 -13.47 1.53 4.86
N ALA A 98 -13.84 0.26 5.11
CA ALA A 98 -15.00 -0.36 4.48
C ALA A 98 -16.29 0.42 4.79
N ARG A 99 -16.49 0.84 6.05
CA ARG A 99 -17.63 1.67 6.49
C ARG A 99 -17.66 3.05 5.84
N ALA A 100 -16.49 3.59 5.49
CA ALA A 100 -16.36 4.86 4.79
C ALA A 100 -16.44 4.72 3.25
N GLY A 101 -16.72 3.52 2.73
CA GLY A 101 -16.83 3.27 1.29
C GLY A 101 -15.49 3.24 0.57
N LEU A 102 -14.43 2.80 1.25
CA LEU A 102 -13.07 2.68 0.71
C LEU A 102 -12.62 1.22 0.76
N LEU A 103 -11.77 0.80 -0.19
CA LEU A 103 -11.20 -0.54 -0.16
C LEU A 103 -9.97 -0.59 0.75
N ALA A 104 -9.78 -1.68 1.47
CA ALA A 104 -8.60 -1.90 2.30
C ALA A 104 -8.20 -3.37 2.29
N SER A 105 -6.89 -3.62 2.25
CA SER A 105 -6.32 -4.96 2.30
C SER A 105 -5.83 -5.31 3.70
N PHE A 106 -6.40 -6.34 4.30
CA PHE A 106 -5.98 -6.87 5.59
C PHE A 106 -4.55 -7.42 5.51
N GLY A 107 -3.72 -7.02 6.47
CA GLY A 107 -2.30 -7.36 6.56
C GLY A 107 -2.02 -8.79 7.04
N ALA A 108 -2.43 -9.79 6.27
CA ALA A 108 -2.31 -11.20 6.64
C ALA A 108 -0.87 -11.76 6.60
N ALA A 109 0.03 -11.13 5.84
CA ALA A 109 1.43 -11.55 5.75
C ALA A 109 2.09 -11.65 7.14
N GLY A 110 2.76 -12.77 7.41
CA GLY A 110 3.45 -13.02 8.69
C GLY A 110 2.52 -13.41 9.86
N LEU A 111 1.20 -13.40 9.69
CA LEU A 111 0.27 -13.88 10.72
C LEU A 111 0.09 -15.40 10.67
N THR A 112 -0.18 -16.00 11.82
CA THR A 112 -0.60 -17.40 11.93
C THR A 112 -2.03 -17.58 11.41
N THR A 113 -2.38 -18.77 10.92
CA THR A 113 -3.74 -19.10 10.45
C THR A 113 -4.84 -18.71 11.43
N ASP A 114 -4.66 -18.94 12.74
CA ASP A 114 -5.66 -18.61 13.77
C ASP A 114 -5.92 -17.09 13.90
N ARG A 115 -4.88 -16.28 13.69
CA ARG A 115 -4.97 -14.81 13.70
C ARG A 115 -5.70 -14.30 12.47
N VAL A 116 -5.49 -14.94 11.32
CA VAL A 116 -6.25 -14.64 10.11
C VAL A 116 -7.72 -15.07 10.29
N ASP A 117 -7.98 -16.27 10.82
CA ASP A 117 -9.35 -16.77 11.12
C ASP A 117 -10.10 -15.81 12.03
N THR A 118 -9.45 -15.34 13.10
CA THR A 118 -10.01 -14.34 14.02
C THR A 118 -10.42 -13.06 13.30
N ALA A 119 -9.56 -12.53 12.42
CA ALA A 119 -9.87 -11.31 11.65
C ALA A 119 -11.04 -11.53 10.68
N LEU A 120 -11.08 -12.66 9.97
CA LEU A 120 -12.17 -12.97 9.04
C LEU A 120 -13.52 -13.14 9.75
N ARG A 121 -13.55 -13.73 10.96
CA ARG A 121 -14.76 -13.77 11.79
C ARG A 121 -15.24 -12.37 12.17
N ARG A 122 -14.32 -11.47 12.51
CA ARG A 122 -14.66 -10.07 12.79
C ARG A 122 -15.25 -9.39 11.55
N PHE A 123 -14.67 -9.55 10.38
CA PHE A 123 -15.22 -8.97 9.15
C PHE A 123 -16.63 -9.46 8.87
N ARG A 124 -16.88 -10.77 8.98
CA ARG A 124 -18.22 -11.34 8.82
C ARG A 124 -19.24 -10.80 9.84
N ALA A 125 -18.81 -10.47 11.05
CA ALA A 125 -19.69 -9.94 12.09
C ALA A 125 -19.94 -8.44 11.97
N GLU A 126 -18.90 -7.66 11.65
CA GLU A 126 -18.92 -6.20 11.76
C GLU A 126 -19.18 -5.47 10.43
N ILE A 127 -18.91 -6.15 9.30
CA ILE A 127 -19.02 -5.62 7.94
C ILE A 127 -19.50 -6.69 6.91
N PRO A 128 -20.56 -7.48 7.21
CA PRO A 128 -20.96 -8.63 6.39
C PRO A 128 -21.21 -8.33 4.91
N ASP A 129 -21.70 -7.12 4.61
CA ASP A 129 -22.08 -6.70 3.26
C ASP A 129 -21.12 -5.64 2.67
N LEU A 130 -20.07 -5.25 3.40
CA LEU A 130 -19.13 -4.25 2.92
C LEU A 130 -17.86 -4.89 2.34
N PRO A 131 -17.31 -4.32 1.27
CA PRO A 131 -16.14 -4.88 0.61
C PRO A 131 -14.89 -4.73 1.46
N TYR A 132 -14.06 -5.77 1.45
CA TYR A 132 -12.68 -5.72 1.93
C TYR A 132 -11.81 -6.61 1.05
N CYS A 133 -10.52 -6.40 1.17
CA CYS A 133 -9.50 -7.20 0.53
C CYS A 133 -8.67 -7.92 1.60
N ALA A 134 -8.13 -9.09 1.30
CA ALA A 134 -7.16 -9.76 2.16
C ALA A 134 -5.85 -9.98 1.41
N ASN A 135 -4.72 -9.70 2.06
CA ASN A 135 -3.43 -9.92 1.44
C ASN A 135 -3.14 -11.41 1.27
N LEU A 136 -2.80 -11.83 0.05
CA LEU A 136 -2.14 -13.09 -0.21
C LEU A 136 -0.70 -12.78 -0.60
N ILE A 137 0.22 -12.99 0.32
CA ILE A 137 1.65 -12.81 0.06
C ILE A 137 2.24 -14.10 -0.49
N HIS A 138 3.06 -13.98 -1.53
CA HIS A 138 3.86 -15.11 -1.99
C HIS A 138 4.99 -15.39 -0.99
N SER A 139 5.14 -16.65 -0.60
CA SER A 139 6.20 -17.09 0.32
C SER A 139 6.90 -18.32 -0.27
N PRO A 140 7.97 -18.14 -1.10
CA PRO A 140 8.63 -19.23 -1.81
C PRO A 140 9.07 -20.38 -0.91
N SER A 141 9.59 -20.05 0.28
CA SER A 141 10.06 -21.02 1.28
C SER A 141 8.94 -21.63 2.13
N GLU A 142 7.74 -21.06 2.14
CA GLU A 142 6.62 -21.45 3.02
C GLU A 142 5.31 -21.64 2.22
N SER A 143 5.36 -22.39 1.11
CA SER A 143 4.20 -22.61 0.23
C SER A 143 2.96 -23.19 0.94
N ALA A 144 3.13 -23.86 2.08
CA ALA A 144 2.04 -24.37 2.91
C ALA A 144 1.21 -23.24 3.53
N MET A 145 1.84 -22.12 3.92
CA MET A 145 1.12 -20.96 4.45
C MET A 145 0.26 -20.29 3.39
N GLU A 146 0.80 -20.11 2.19
CA GLU A 146 0.05 -19.55 1.05
C GLU A 146 -1.21 -20.39 0.77
N ARG A 147 -1.07 -21.72 0.76
CA ARG A 147 -2.20 -22.65 0.60
C ARG A 147 -3.21 -22.53 1.75
N ALA A 148 -2.75 -22.53 3.00
CA ALA A 148 -3.63 -22.42 4.16
C ALA A 148 -4.43 -21.11 4.15
N ALA A 149 -3.83 -20.00 3.74
CA ALA A 149 -4.51 -18.72 3.59
C ALA A 149 -5.63 -18.80 2.53
N VAL A 150 -5.34 -19.36 1.34
CA VAL A 150 -6.37 -19.54 0.30
C VAL A 150 -7.49 -20.47 0.74
N GLU A 151 -7.21 -21.58 1.43
CA GLU A 151 -8.27 -22.44 1.96
C GLU A 151 -9.19 -21.69 2.93
N LEU A 152 -8.59 -20.84 3.77
CA LEU A 152 -9.33 -20.03 4.72
C LEU A 152 -10.18 -18.97 4.01
N PHE A 153 -9.60 -18.27 3.02
CA PHE A 153 -10.31 -17.27 2.22
C PHE A 153 -11.51 -17.87 1.48
N LEU A 154 -11.34 -19.03 0.84
CA LEU A 154 -12.43 -19.74 0.17
C LEU A 154 -13.51 -20.18 1.17
N ARG A 155 -13.13 -20.68 2.35
CA ARG A 155 -14.08 -21.10 3.40
C ARG A 155 -14.92 -19.94 3.93
N TYR A 156 -14.33 -18.77 4.12
CA TYR A 156 -15.02 -17.58 4.61
C TYR A 156 -15.74 -16.78 3.51
N GLY A 157 -15.57 -17.15 2.24
CA GLY A 157 -16.14 -16.41 1.12
C GLY A 157 -15.48 -15.04 0.93
N VAL A 158 -14.18 -14.92 1.19
CA VAL A 158 -13.41 -13.70 0.87
C VAL A 158 -13.38 -13.57 -0.65
N THR A 159 -13.98 -12.50 -1.18
CA THR A 159 -14.17 -12.31 -2.63
C THR A 159 -13.10 -11.44 -3.29
N CYS A 160 -12.16 -10.86 -2.53
CA CYS A 160 -11.09 -10.05 -3.06
C CYS A 160 -9.76 -10.29 -2.32
N VAL A 161 -8.68 -10.52 -3.07
CA VAL A 161 -7.31 -10.60 -2.53
C VAL A 161 -6.37 -9.62 -3.20
N GLU A 162 -5.42 -9.11 -2.41
CA GLU A 162 -4.26 -8.36 -2.89
C GLU A 162 -3.10 -9.35 -2.97
N ALA A 163 -2.76 -9.77 -4.18
CA ALA A 163 -1.64 -10.66 -4.43
C ALA A 163 -0.34 -9.85 -4.48
N SER A 164 0.57 -10.08 -3.52
CA SER A 164 1.82 -9.31 -3.39
C SER A 164 3.06 -10.21 -3.31
N ALA A 165 4.22 -9.68 -3.70
CA ALA A 165 5.51 -10.37 -3.71
C ALA A 165 5.62 -11.61 -4.62
N PHE A 166 4.63 -11.83 -5.49
CA PHE A 166 4.71 -12.90 -6.50
C PHE A 166 5.83 -12.61 -7.50
N MET A 167 6.64 -13.62 -7.81
CA MET A 167 7.62 -13.58 -8.90
C MET A 167 7.08 -14.27 -10.15
N SER A 168 6.15 -15.20 -9.97
CA SER A 168 5.42 -15.92 -10.99
C SER A 168 4.08 -16.39 -10.41
N LEU A 169 3.15 -16.83 -11.25
CA LEU A 169 1.91 -17.42 -10.77
C LEU A 169 2.20 -18.73 -10.03
N THR A 170 1.43 -18.99 -8.97
CA THR A 170 1.44 -20.27 -8.26
C THR A 170 0.11 -20.99 -8.46
N PRO A 171 0.08 -22.34 -8.33
CA PRO A 171 -1.19 -23.08 -8.32
C PRO A 171 -2.18 -22.56 -7.26
N THR A 172 -1.68 -21.97 -6.17
CA THR A 172 -2.50 -21.44 -5.07
C THR A 172 -3.31 -20.21 -5.49
N ILE A 173 -2.67 -19.19 -6.09
CA ILE A 173 -3.40 -18.00 -6.56
C ILE A 173 -4.28 -18.33 -7.77
N VAL A 174 -3.85 -19.26 -8.64
CA VAL A 174 -4.69 -19.78 -9.73
C VAL A 174 -5.93 -20.45 -9.18
N ARG A 175 -5.80 -21.30 -8.15
CA ARG A 175 -6.93 -21.94 -7.48
C ARG A 175 -7.91 -20.90 -6.93
N TYR A 176 -7.43 -19.91 -6.19
CA TYR A 176 -8.29 -18.86 -5.62
C TYR A 176 -9.10 -18.15 -6.72
N ARG A 177 -8.43 -17.74 -7.81
CA ARG A 177 -9.05 -17.06 -8.95
C ARG A 177 -10.11 -17.94 -9.61
N VAL A 178 -9.75 -19.16 -9.97
CA VAL A 178 -10.58 -20.07 -10.78
C VAL A 178 -11.77 -20.61 -9.98
N ALA A 179 -11.60 -20.86 -8.68
CA ALA A 179 -12.69 -21.31 -7.80
C ALA A 179 -13.84 -20.30 -7.67
N GLY A 180 -13.61 -19.02 -7.99
CA GLY A 180 -14.64 -17.98 -8.01
C GLY A 180 -15.39 -17.84 -9.33
N LEU A 181 -15.04 -18.62 -10.36
CA LEU A 181 -15.68 -18.50 -11.68
C LEU A 181 -17.01 -19.26 -11.73
N SER A 182 -17.99 -18.65 -12.39
CA SER A 182 -19.31 -19.23 -12.65
C SER A 182 -19.93 -18.55 -13.88
N ARG A 183 -21.08 -19.05 -14.35
CA ARG A 183 -21.92 -18.32 -15.32
C ARG A 183 -23.04 -17.56 -14.61
N ASP A 184 -23.43 -16.40 -15.14
CA ASP A 184 -24.66 -15.71 -14.75
C ASP A 184 -25.89 -16.28 -15.47
N GLY A 185 -27.07 -15.71 -15.21
CA GLY A 185 -28.33 -16.14 -15.83
C GLY A 185 -28.38 -15.98 -17.35
N ASP A 186 -27.52 -15.13 -17.91
CA ASP A 186 -27.36 -14.92 -19.37
C ASP A 186 -26.24 -15.81 -19.97
N GLY A 187 -25.67 -16.72 -19.17
CA GLY A 187 -24.57 -17.61 -19.57
C GLY A 187 -23.20 -16.93 -19.65
N ARG A 188 -23.09 -15.67 -19.21
CA ARG A 188 -21.83 -14.90 -19.26
C ARG A 188 -20.96 -15.23 -18.06
N VAL A 189 -19.64 -15.06 -18.21
CA VAL A 189 -18.69 -15.35 -17.14
C VAL A 189 -18.84 -14.34 -16.00
N ARG A 190 -19.16 -14.85 -14.82
CA ARG A 190 -19.17 -14.12 -13.55
C ARG A 190 -17.90 -14.44 -12.77
N ILE A 191 -17.16 -13.39 -12.44
CA ILE A 191 -15.96 -13.45 -11.60
C ILE A 191 -16.38 -13.16 -10.15
N GLY A 192 -16.44 -14.21 -9.33
CA GLY A 192 -16.76 -14.11 -7.90
C GLY A 192 -15.55 -13.81 -7.01
N ASN A 193 -14.37 -14.34 -7.37
CA ASN A 193 -13.13 -14.10 -6.63
C ASN A 193 -12.23 -13.17 -7.45
N ARG A 194 -12.10 -11.93 -6.98
CA ARG A 194 -11.29 -10.89 -7.59
C ARG A 194 -9.86 -10.91 -7.09
N VAL A 195 -8.93 -10.55 -7.97
CA VAL A 195 -7.50 -10.46 -7.65
C VAL A 195 -6.99 -9.08 -8.06
N ILE A 196 -6.41 -8.38 -7.09
CA ILE A 196 -5.61 -7.16 -7.30
C ILE A 196 -4.15 -7.57 -7.18
N ALA A 197 -3.41 -7.62 -8.29
CA ALA A 197 -2.00 -8.00 -8.25
C ALA A 197 -1.11 -6.77 -8.11
N LYS A 198 -0.33 -6.71 -7.03
CA LYS A 198 0.62 -5.63 -6.77
C LYS A 198 2.01 -6.02 -7.28
N VAL A 199 2.47 -5.26 -8.27
CA VAL A 199 3.65 -5.57 -9.08
C VAL A 199 4.45 -4.31 -9.36
N SER A 200 5.77 -4.46 -9.53
CA SER A 200 6.65 -3.35 -9.91
C SER A 200 7.27 -3.53 -11.30
N ARG A 201 7.13 -4.69 -11.95
CA ARG A 201 7.82 -5.02 -13.21
C ARG A 201 6.94 -5.71 -14.25
N ALA A 202 7.26 -5.49 -15.52
CA ALA A 202 6.48 -6.00 -16.65
C ALA A 202 6.44 -7.53 -16.70
N GLU A 203 7.57 -8.20 -16.44
CA GLU A 203 7.68 -9.66 -16.48
C GLU A 203 6.84 -10.35 -15.39
N VAL A 204 6.58 -9.67 -14.29
CA VAL A 204 5.68 -10.15 -13.22
C VAL A 204 4.22 -9.77 -13.53
N ALA A 205 3.99 -8.60 -14.11
CA ALA A 205 2.66 -8.10 -14.47
C ALA A 205 1.99 -8.92 -15.57
N GLU A 206 2.73 -9.31 -16.62
CA GLU A 206 2.18 -9.99 -17.80
C GLU A 206 1.43 -11.29 -17.45
N PRO A 207 1.95 -12.22 -16.63
CA PRO A 207 1.20 -13.40 -16.21
C PRO A 207 -0.16 -13.08 -15.55
N PHE A 208 -0.27 -11.99 -14.79
CA PHE A 208 -1.53 -11.57 -14.17
C PHE A 208 -2.52 -10.95 -15.18
N LEU A 209 -2.02 -10.37 -16.26
CA LEU A 209 -2.82 -9.80 -17.35
C LEU A 209 -3.36 -10.86 -18.31
N ARG A 210 -2.81 -12.08 -18.27
CA ARG A 210 -3.19 -13.21 -19.13
C ARG A 210 -4.10 -14.20 -18.38
N PRO A 211 -4.75 -15.13 -19.08
CA PRO A 211 -5.52 -16.20 -18.44
C PRO A 211 -4.62 -17.15 -17.66
N ALA A 212 -5.24 -17.93 -16.77
CA ALA A 212 -4.53 -18.94 -15.99
C ALA A 212 -3.78 -19.94 -16.91
N PRO A 213 -2.52 -20.31 -16.59
CA PRO A 213 -1.78 -21.29 -17.38
C PRO A 213 -2.52 -22.63 -17.50
N PRO A 214 -2.72 -23.19 -18.70
CA PRO A 214 -3.49 -24.41 -18.89
C PRO A 214 -2.99 -25.61 -18.08
N SER A 215 -1.67 -25.72 -17.88
CA SER A 215 -1.07 -26.78 -17.06
C SER A 215 -1.46 -26.70 -15.58
N MET A 216 -1.49 -25.48 -15.01
CA MET A 216 -1.92 -25.27 -13.62
C MET A 216 -3.41 -25.55 -13.48
N VAL A 217 -4.24 -25.11 -14.43
CA VAL A 217 -5.68 -25.40 -14.42
C VAL A 217 -5.94 -26.91 -14.54
N ALA A 218 -5.21 -27.62 -15.39
CA ALA A 218 -5.32 -29.07 -15.55
C ALA A 218 -4.93 -29.82 -14.26
N ASP A 219 -3.86 -29.42 -13.57
CA ASP A 219 -3.48 -30.00 -12.26
C ASP A 219 -4.59 -29.79 -11.22
N LEU A 220 -5.13 -28.58 -11.12
CA LEU A 220 -6.21 -28.26 -10.18
C LEU A 220 -7.48 -29.08 -10.46
N LEU A 221 -7.83 -29.27 -11.74
CA LEU A 221 -8.96 -30.08 -12.15
C LEU A 221 -8.74 -31.56 -11.84
N ALA A 222 -7.55 -32.11 -12.14
CA ALA A 222 -7.20 -33.49 -11.84
C ALA A 222 -7.27 -33.79 -10.33
N ARG A 223 -6.94 -32.80 -9.51
CA ARG A 223 -7.01 -32.86 -8.04
C ARG A 223 -8.40 -32.52 -7.49
N GLN A 224 -9.39 -32.28 -8.35
CA GLN A 224 -10.78 -31.94 -7.98
C GLN A 224 -10.90 -30.68 -7.11
N LEU A 225 -9.96 -29.74 -7.26
CA LEU A 225 -9.97 -28.47 -6.53
C LEU A 225 -10.79 -27.38 -7.24
N ILE A 226 -11.15 -27.63 -8.50
CA ILE A 226 -12.02 -26.80 -9.34
C ILE A 226 -12.93 -27.70 -10.18
N SER A 227 -14.07 -27.16 -10.64
CA SER A 227 -14.99 -27.89 -11.52
C SER A 227 -14.56 -27.82 -13.00
N PRO A 228 -15.06 -28.73 -13.86
CA PRO A 228 -14.84 -28.64 -15.31
C PRO A 228 -15.31 -27.31 -15.91
N GLU A 229 -16.44 -26.77 -15.44
CA GLU A 229 -16.93 -25.46 -15.87
C GLU A 229 -15.95 -24.34 -15.47
N GLN A 230 -15.45 -24.35 -14.23
CA GLN A 230 -14.46 -23.36 -13.78
C GLN A 230 -13.18 -23.41 -14.61
N ALA A 231 -12.69 -24.62 -14.92
CA ALA A 231 -11.53 -24.81 -15.79
C ALA A 231 -11.78 -24.29 -17.23
N GLU A 232 -12.99 -24.49 -17.75
CA GLU A 232 -13.41 -23.96 -19.06
C GLU A 232 -13.36 -22.41 -19.06
N LEU A 233 -14.01 -21.80 -18.06
CA LEU A 233 -14.17 -20.36 -17.90
C LEU A 233 -12.83 -19.63 -17.69
N ALA A 234 -11.88 -20.27 -17.00
CA ALA A 234 -10.56 -19.71 -16.68
C ALA A 234 -9.76 -19.23 -17.91
N ARG A 235 -10.06 -19.77 -19.09
CA ARG A 235 -9.39 -19.41 -20.37
C ARG A 235 -9.82 -18.05 -20.91
N SER A 236 -10.93 -17.50 -20.43
CA SER A 236 -11.59 -16.31 -21.00
C SER A 236 -11.46 -15.06 -20.14
N VAL A 237 -10.80 -15.17 -18.98
CA VAL A 237 -10.63 -14.08 -18.01
C VAL A 237 -9.16 -13.90 -17.67
N PRO A 238 -8.72 -12.67 -17.34
CA PRO A 238 -7.37 -12.46 -16.83
C PRO A 238 -7.22 -13.04 -15.42
N MET A 239 -5.99 -13.33 -15.03
CA MET A 239 -5.65 -13.79 -13.67
C MET A 239 -5.92 -12.72 -12.61
N ALA A 240 -5.74 -11.44 -12.94
CA ALA A 240 -6.10 -10.29 -12.10
C ALA A 240 -7.16 -9.40 -12.77
N ASP A 241 -8.04 -8.82 -11.97
CA ASP A 241 -8.99 -7.80 -12.43
C ASP A 241 -8.36 -6.41 -12.44
N ASP A 242 -7.35 -6.22 -11.58
CA ASP A 242 -6.66 -4.97 -11.37
C ASP A 242 -5.18 -5.24 -11.12
N LEU A 243 -4.32 -4.40 -11.70
CA LEU A 243 -2.89 -4.32 -11.37
C LEU A 243 -2.63 -3.08 -10.54
N THR A 244 -1.95 -3.21 -9.41
CA THR A 244 -1.37 -2.08 -8.68
C THR A 244 0.10 -1.97 -9.06
N VAL A 245 0.48 -0.87 -9.71
CA VAL A 245 1.88 -0.55 -9.99
C VAL A 245 2.51 0.02 -8.72
N GLU A 246 3.36 -0.76 -8.08
CA GLU A 246 4.09 -0.32 -6.89
C GLU A 246 5.43 0.30 -7.28
N ALA A 247 5.51 1.62 -7.11
CA ALA A 247 6.72 2.43 -7.27
C ALA A 247 7.57 2.41 -5.97
N ASP A 248 8.41 3.43 -5.77
CA ASP A 248 9.14 3.61 -4.51
C ASP A 248 8.18 3.70 -3.30
N SER A 249 8.28 2.70 -2.41
CA SER A 249 7.33 2.48 -1.31
C SER A 249 8.05 2.06 -0.02
N GLY A 250 7.35 2.14 1.12
CA GLY A 250 7.86 1.60 2.39
C GLY A 250 7.80 0.08 2.40
N GLY A 251 8.78 -0.58 3.03
CA GLY A 251 8.91 -2.04 3.00
C GLY A 251 9.64 -2.52 1.74
N HIS A 252 9.24 -3.67 1.19
CA HIS A 252 9.87 -4.21 -0.02
C HIS A 252 9.60 -3.30 -1.22
N THR A 253 10.67 -2.82 -1.86
CA THR A 253 10.58 -1.96 -3.05
C THR A 253 11.86 -2.07 -3.89
N ASP A 254 11.72 -1.97 -5.21
CA ASP A 254 12.82 -1.77 -6.15
C ASP A 254 13.00 -0.28 -6.55
N ARG A 255 12.31 0.62 -5.84
CA ARG A 255 12.48 2.09 -5.91
C ARG A 255 12.23 2.69 -7.29
N ARG A 256 11.34 2.08 -8.08
CA ARG A 256 11.01 2.60 -9.41
C ARG A 256 10.29 3.96 -9.30
N PRO A 257 10.61 4.94 -10.15
CA PRO A 257 9.85 6.18 -10.21
C PRO A 257 8.42 5.93 -10.72
N LEU A 258 7.41 6.43 -10.01
CA LEU A 258 6.00 6.24 -10.37
C LEU A 258 5.69 6.74 -11.79
N ALA A 259 6.22 7.92 -12.14
CA ALA A 259 6.04 8.55 -13.45
C ALA A 259 6.63 7.75 -14.63
N VAL A 260 7.45 6.73 -14.35
CA VAL A 260 8.04 5.83 -15.36
C VAL A 260 7.34 4.48 -15.33
N ALA A 261 7.20 3.88 -14.14
CA ALA A 261 6.65 2.53 -14.00
C ALA A 261 5.17 2.44 -14.37
N LEU A 262 4.36 3.46 -14.03
CA LEU A 262 2.92 3.43 -14.28
C LEU A 262 2.60 3.46 -15.79
N PRO A 263 3.12 4.40 -16.60
CA PRO A 263 2.87 4.38 -18.05
C PRO A 263 3.36 3.11 -18.76
N GLU A 264 4.48 2.53 -18.32
CA GLU A 264 4.99 1.26 -18.86
C GLU A 264 3.99 0.11 -18.69
N LEU A 265 3.43 -0.05 -17.48
CA LEU A 265 2.49 -1.14 -17.21
C LEU A 265 1.09 -0.88 -17.76
N ILE A 266 0.68 0.40 -17.92
CA ILE A 266 -0.51 0.75 -18.71
C ILE A 266 -0.33 0.30 -20.16
N ALA A 267 0.81 0.60 -20.79
CA ALA A 267 1.08 0.21 -22.17
C ALA A 267 1.09 -1.32 -22.35
N LEU A 268 1.65 -2.05 -21.37
CA LEU A 268 1.59 -3.52 -21.34
C LEU A 268 0.14 -4.02 -21.27
N ARG A 269 -0.67 -3.47 -20.36
CA ARG A 269 -2.10 -3.80 -20.23
C ARG A 269 -2.83 -3.54 -21.54
N ASP A 270 -2.61 -2.40 -22.17
CA ASP A 270 -3.27 -2.02 -23.43
C ASP A 270 -2.87 -2.95 -24.60
N CYS A 271 -1.62 -3.43 -24.62
CA CYS A 271 -1.16 -4.41 -25.59
C CYS A 271 -1.94 -5.74 -25.45
N ILE A 272 -1.96 -6.29 -24.23
CA ILE A 272 -2.63 -7.57 -23.94
C ILE A 272 -4.15 -7.44 -24.11
N GLN A 273 -4.74 -6.31 -23.74
CA GLN A 273 -6.18 -6.07 -23.96
C GLN A 273 -6.53 -6.04 -25.46
N ARG A 274 -5.69 -5.49 -26.33
CA ARG A 274 -5.91 -5.53 -27.79
C ARG A 274 -5.79 -6.95 -28.36
N GLU A 275 -4.86 -7.73 -27.81
CA GLU A 275 -4.62 -9.14 -28.17
C GLU A 275 -5.81 -10.02 -27.76
N LEU A 276 -6.20 -9.97 -26.48
CA LEU A 276 -7.13 -10.93 -25.87
C LEU A 276 -8.58 -10.43 -25.80
N ARG A 277 -8.80 -9.12 -25.93
CA ARG A 277 -10.12 -8.48 -26.03
C ARG A 277 -11.07 -8.88 -24.90
N TYR A 278 -10.58 -8.88 -23.66
CA TYR A 278 -11.43 -9.15 -22.50
C TYR A 278 -12.63 -8.20 -22.47
N ARG A 279 -13.78 -8.72 -22.07
CA ARG A 279 -15.01 -7.92 -21.93
C ARG A 279 -14.81 -6.71 -21.02
N GLN A 280 -14.07 -6.90 -19.93
CA GLN A 280 -13.65 -5.83 -19.04
C GLN A 280 -12.12 -5.76 -19.10
N PRO A 281 -11.55 -4.63 -19.54
CA PRO A 281 -10.12 -4.42 -19.43
C PRO A 281 -9.66 -4.52 -17.97
N VAL A 282 -8.51 -5.15 -17.75
CA VAL A 282 -7.83 -5.12 -16.44
C VAL A 282 -7.49 -3.68 -16.14
N ARG A 283 -7.84 -3.17 -14.96
CA ARG A 283 -7.53 -1.78 -14.60
C ARG A 283 -6.12 -1.65 -14.02
N VAL A 284 -5.48 -0.50 -14.18
CA VAL A 284 -4.13 -0.25 -13.67
C VAL A 284 -4.15 0.91 -12.68
N GLY A 285 -3.85 0.63 -11.41
CA GLY A 285 -3.72 1.62 -10.34
C GLY A 285 -2.27 1.87 -9.94
N ALA A 286 -2.07 2.79 -9.01
CA ALA A 286 -0.76 3.28 -8.60
C ALA A 286 -0.55 3.22 -7.09
N ALA A 287 0.63 2.75 -6.66
CA ALA A 287 1.11 2.77 -5.28
C ALA A 287 2.54 3.30 -5.22
N GLY A 288 2.98 3.73 -4.03
CA GLY A 288 4.33 4.26 -3.80
C GLY A 288 4.43 5.77 -4.02
N GLY A 289 5.00 6.48 -3.05
CA GLY A 289 5.11 7.95 -3.07
C GLY A 289 3.81 8.74 -2.85
N ILE A 290 2.65 8.08 -2.75
CA ILE A 290 1.34 8.75 -2.60
C ILE A 290 1.05 9.02 -1.12
N GLY A 291 1.42 10.23 -0.66
CA GLY A 291 1.15 10.72 0.69
C GLY A 291 0.49 12.10 0.73
N THR A 292 0.20 12.72 -0.42
CA THR A 292 -0.39 14.07 -0.46
C THR A 292 -1.44 14.17 -1.56
N PRO A 293 -2.36 15.17 -1.47
CA PRO A 293 -3.31 15.48 -2.52
C PRO A 293 -2.68 15.61 -3.92
N ARG A 294 -1.54 16.31 -4.01
CA ARG A 294 -0.83 16.54 -5.27
C ARG A 294 -0.23 15.26 -5.83
N ALA A 295 0.31 14.39 -4.99
CA ALA A 295 0.84 13.09 -5.43
C ALA A 295 -0.27 12.19 -5.98
N ALA A 296 -1.43 12.16 -5.32
CA ALA A 296 -2.60 11.43 -5.82
C ALA A 296 -3.12 12.01 -7.14
N ALA A 297 -3.26 13.33 -7.25
CA ALA A 297 -3.65 14.00 -8.49
C ALA A 297 -2.68 13.72 -9.65
N ALA A 298 -1.37 13.71 -9.37
CA ALA A 298 -0.35 13.36 -10.36
C ALA A 298 -0.47 11.90 -10.83
N ALA A 299 -0.73 10.96 -9.91
CA ALA A 299 -0.97 9.56 -10.28
C ALA A 299 -2.18 9.41 -11.21
N PHE A 300 -3.31 10.06 -10.89
CA PHE A 300 -4.48 10.09 -11.77
C PHE A 300 -4.19 10.74 -13.13
N ALA A 301 -3.43 11.84 -13.15
CA ALA A 301 -3.01 12.50 -14.39
C ALA A 301 -2.11 11.61 -15.26
N CYS A 302 -1.30 10.74 -14.65
CA CYS A 302 -0.50 9.72 -15.35
C CYS A 302 -1.31 8.50 -15.79
N GLY A 303 -2.63 8.48 -15.57
CA GLY A 303 -3.53 7.42 -16.04
C GLY A 303 -3.85 6.34 -14.99
N ALA A 304 -3.53 6.55 -13.71
CA ALA A 304 -3.95 5.61 -12.67
C ALA A 304 -5.48 5.53 -12.60
N GLU A 305 -6.02 4.33 -12.59
CA GLU A 305 -7.46 4.09 -12.48
C GLU A 305 -7.93 4.03 -11.02
N TYR A 306 -7.00 3.85 -10.07
CA TYR A 306 -7.17 3.99 -8.64
C TYR A 306 -5.81 4.25 -7.99
N VAL A 307 -5.80 4.80 -6.77
CA VAL A 307 -4.57 5.04 -6.01
C VAL A 307 -4.52 4.18 -4.75
N VAL A 308 -3.31 3.81 -4.34
CA VAL A 308 -3.06 2.99 -3.15
C VAL A 308 -2.11 3.71 -2.22
N THR A 309 -2.45 3.72 -0.93
CA THR A 309 -1.60 4.28 0.11
C THR A 309 -1.17 3.19 1.10
N GLY A 310 -0.05 3.40 1.77
CA GLY A 310 0.53 2.45 2.72
C GLY A 310 1.13 3.17 3.93
N SER A 311 2.31 3.78 3.76
CA SER A 311 3.05 4.39 4.87
C SER A 311 2.20 5.32 5.73
N ILE A 312 1.43 6.23 5.13
CA ILE A 312 0.58 7.19 5.86
C ILE A 312 -0.46 6.50 6.76
N ASN A 313 -0.99 5.35 6.34
CA ASN A 313 -2.03 4.63 7.07
C ASN A 313 -1.46 4.02 8.35
N GLN A 314 -0.18 3.65 8.36
CA GLN A 314 0.50 3.15 9.57
C GLN A 314 0.57 4.20 10.69
N SER A 315 0.47 5.50 10.37
CA SER A 315 0.42 6.56 11.38
C SER A 315 -0.98 6.81 11.96
N CYS A 316 -2.02 6.14 11.44
CA CYS A 316 -3.39 6.31 11.90
C CYS A 316 -3.68 5.48 13.16
N VAL A 317 -4.66 5.91 13.95
CA VAL A 317 -5.00 5.27 15.23
C VAL A 317 -5.49 3.83 15.06
N GLU A 318 -6.09 3.50 13.92
CA GLU A 318 -6.58 2.16 13.62
C GLU A 318 -5.48 1.17 13.22
N ALA A 319 -4.26 1.64 12.89
CA ALA A 319 -3.18 0.77 12.49
C ALA A 319 -2.71 -0.13 13.65
N GLY A 320 -2.46 -1.40 13.36
CA GLY A 320 -1.99 -2.43 14.29
C GLY A 320 -0.52 -2.28 14.64
N THR A 321 -0.11 -1.10 15.11
CA THR A 321 1.24 -0.78 15.54
C THR A 321 1.20 -0.04 16.88
N SER A 322 2.36 0.07 17.54
CA SER A 322 2.43 0.71 18.86
C SER A 322 2.30 2.22 18.76
N GLU A 323 1.88 2.84 19.87
CA GLU A 323 1.86 4.30 20.00
C GLU A 323 3.25 4.92 19.81
N ALA A 324 4.29 4.28 20.34
CA ALA A 324 5.67 4.71 20.14
C ALA A 324 6.06 4.74 18.65
N THR A 325 5.69 3.70 17.89
CA THR A 325 5.92 3.67 16.43
C THR A 325 5.11 4.74 15.70
N ARG A 326 3.84 4.97 16.06
CA ARG A 326 3.06 6.09 15.49
C ARG A 326 3.72 7.44 15.77
N GLY A 327 4.24 7.65 16.97
CA GLY A 327 5.00 8.86 17.33
C GLY A 327 6.23 9.09 16.44
N LEU A 328 6.98 8.03 16.14
CA LEU A 328 8.11 8.09 15.20
C LEU A 328 7.66 8.46 13.78
N LEU A 329 6.55 7.88 13.31
CA LEU A 329 6.01 8.14 11.98
C LEU A 329 5.50 9.58 11.81
N VAL A 330 4.80 10.12 12.81
CA VAL A 330 4.31 11.51 12.82
C VAL A 330 5.47 12.52 12.79
N ALA A 331 6.62 12.17 13.36
CA ALA A 331 7.81 13.03 13.37
C ALA A 331 8.71 12.91 12.12
N ALA A 332 8.44 11.96 11.22
CA ALA A 332 9.27 11.67 10.07
C ALA A 332 9.25 12.78 9.01
N LYS A 333 10.39 13.04 8.38
CA LYS A 333 10.55 13.90 7.21
C LYS A 333 10.76 13.07 5.95
N VAL A 334 10.68 13.72 4.79
CA VAL A 334 10.87 13.06 3.48
C VAL A 334 12.23 12.34 3.39
N SER A 335 13.27 12.90 4.00
CA SER A 335 14.64 12.37 3.99
C SER A 335 14.94 11.35 5.09
N ASP A 336 13.96 11.01 5.94
CA ASP A 336 14.15 10.15 7.11
C ASP A 336 13.94 8.66 6.83
N CYS A 337 13.93 8.25 5.55
CA CYS A 337 13.85 6.84 5.14
C CYS A 337 15.15 6.38 4.46
N GLU A 338 15.45 5.08 4.52
CA GLU A 338 16.60 4.46 3.87
C GLU A 338 16.39 2.96 3.65
N MET A 339 17.14 2.34 2.73
CA MET A 339 17.14 0.90 2.54
C MET A 339 17.94 0.18 3.62
N ALA A 340 17.41 -0.92 4.14
CA ALA A 340 18.06 -1.84 5.07
C ALA A 340 17.86 -3.30 4.65
N PRO A 341 18.75 -4.22 5.04
CA PRO A 341 18.56 -5.66 4.80
C PRO A 341 17.20 -6.17 5.30
N SER A 342 16.54 -6.97 4.48
CA SER A 342 15.30 -7.65 4.81
C SER A 342 15.57 -8.89 5.66
N ALA A 343 14.63 -9.26 6.54
CA ALA A 343 14.66 -10.55 7.24
C ALA A 343 14.41 -11.70 6.26
N ASP A 344 13.44 -11.51 5.36
CA ASP A 344 13.15 -12.44 4.28
C ASP A 344 14.16 -12.25 3.16
N MET A 345 14.73 -13.37 2.69
CA MET A 345 15.76 -13.36 1.64
C MET A 345 17.01 -12.54 2.00
N PHE A 346 17.33 -12.47 3.31
CA PHE A 346 18.53 -11.81 3.83
C PHE A 346 19.80 -12.27 3.12
N GLU A 347 19.92 -13.57 2.92
CA GLU A 347 21.05 -14.25 2.30
C GLU A 347 21.27 -13.82 0.84
N MET A 348 20.21 -13.37 0.16
CA MET A 348 20.21 -12.90 -1.23
C MET A 348 20.38 -11.37 -1.35
N GLY A 349 20.58 -10.67 -0.23
CA GLY A 349 20.81 -9.23 -0.23
C GLY A 349 19.57 -8.39 -0.53
N VAL A 350 18.37 -8.96 -0.38
CA VAL A 350 17.12 -8.21 -0.53
C VAL A 350 17.04 -7.13 0.56
N THR A 351 16.56 -5.95 0.17
CA THR A 351 16.43 -4.81 1.07
C THR A 351 14.99 -4.31 1.12
N VAL A 352 14.67 -3.62 2.22
CA VAL A 352 13.40 -2.95 2.48
C VAL A 352 13.63 -1.50 2.85
N GLN A 353 12.72 -0.60 2.47
CA GLN A 353 12.76 0.80 2.84
C GLN A 353 12.12 1.03 4.20
N VAL A 354 12.90 1.62 5.11
CA VAL A 354 12.56 1.75 6.53
C VAL A 354 12.86 3.15 7.04
N LEU A 355 12.19 3.53 8.13
CA LEU A 355 12.51 4.74 8.87
C LEU A 355 13.91 4.63 9.49
N LYS A 356 14.73 5.68 9.35
CA LYS A 356 16.05 5.80 10.00
C LYS A 356 16.09 6.82 11.15
N ARG A 357 15.07 7.67 11.28
CA ARG A 357 15.00 8.65 12.37
C ARG A 357 14.40 8.03 13.63
N GLY A 358 15.04 8.24 14.77
CA GLY A 358 14.59 7.72 16.07
C GLY A 358 14.91 6.25 16.33
N THR A 359 15.43 5.53 15.32
CA THR A 359 15.85 4.13 15.42
C THR A 359 17.24 3.94 14.80
N LEU A 360 18.03 3.02 15.35
CA LEU A 360 19.32 2.59 14.82
C LEU A 360 19.20 1.31 13.99
N PHE A 361 17.99 0.79 13.80
CA PHE A 361 17.73 -0.45 13.07
C PHE A 361 18.44 -0.50 11.70
N PRO A 362 18.34 0.52 10.81
CA PRO A 362 18.92 0.41 9.47
C PRO A 362 20.44 0.27 9.51
N MET A 363 21.10 0.99 10.41
CA MET A 363 22.55 0.89 10.64
C MET A 363 22.94 -0.49 11.17
N ARG A 364 22.22 -0.99 12.18
CA ARG A 364 22.48 -2.32 12.78
C ARG A 364 22.26 -3.45 11.78
N ALA A 365 21.17 -3.40 10.99
CA ALA A 365 20.87 -4.39 9.97
C ALA A 365 21.95 -4.43 8.88
N LYS A 366 22.43 -3.26 8.42
CA LYS A 366 23.54 -3.16 7.45
C LYS A 366 24.84 -3.76 8.00
N LEU A 367 25.14 -3.52 9.27
CA LEU A 367 26.30 -4.13 9.92
C LEU A 367 26.17 -5.65 9.96
N LEU A 368 25.02 -6.19 10.37
CA LEU A 368 24.80 -7.65 10.35
C LEU A 368 24.98 -8.23 8.94
N TYR A 369 24.49 -7.55 7.90
CA TYR A 369 24.70 -8.01 6.52
C TYR A 369 26.16 -7.93 6.08
N GLN A 370 26.88 -6.87 6.44
CA GLN A 370 28.31 -6.76 6.18
C GLN A 370 29.11 -7.88 6.85
N LEU A 371 28.83 -8.16 8.13
CA LEU A 371 29.44 -9.28 8.84
C LEU A 371 29.07 -10.62 8.19
N TYR A 372 27.81 -10.78 7.80
CA TYR A 372 27.35 -11.95 7.07
C TYR A 372 28.13 -12.15 5.77
N GLN A 373 28.38 -11.11 4.98
CA GLN A 373 29.15 -11.23 3.73
C GLN A 373 30.62 -11.60 3.99
N ASN A 374 31.24 -11.00 5.00
CA ASN A 374 32.69 -11.06 5.19
C ASN A 374 33.21 -12.28 5.96
N TYR A 375 32.36 -13.01 6.69
CA TYR A 375 32.79 -14.11 7.56
C TYR A 375 32.00 -15.40 7.30
N ASP A 376 32.62 -16.57 7.46
CA ASP A 376 31.99 -17.86 7.14
C ASP A 376 30.99 -18.37 8.20
N GLY A 377 30.95 -17.74 9.37
CA GLY A 377 30.06 -18.10 10.48
C GLY A 377 30.27 -17.20 11.69
N VAL A 378 29.43 -17.36 12.72
CA VAL A 378 29.50 -16.56 13.96
C VAL A 378 30.80 -16.77 14.74
N ASP A 379 31.39 -17.96 14.64
CA ASP A 379 32.65 -18.30 15.32
C ASP A 379 33.89 -17.74 14.60
N ALA A 380 33.74 -17.31 13.33
CA ALA A 380 34.79 -16.64 12.56
C ALA A 380 34.81 -15.12 12.79
N LEU A 381 33.85 -14.57 13.55
CA LEU A 381 33.80 -13.14 13.85
C LEU A 381 34.99 -12.73 14.74
N PRO A 382 35.70 -11.62 14.44
CA PRO A 382 36.70 -11.07 15.34
C PRO A 382 36.08 -10.78 16.72
N PRO A 383 36.81 -10.97 17.82
CA PRO A 383 36.26 -10.80 19.17
C PRO A 383 35.55 -9.46 19.39
N ALA A 384 36.10 -8.37 18.87
CA ALA A 384 35.50 -7.03 18.97
C ALA A 384 34.15 -6.91 18.22
N GLU A 385 34.01 -7.53 17.05
CA GLU A 385 32.75 -7.51 16.29
C GLU A 385 31.71 -8.42 16.94
N ARG A 386 32.13 -9.59 17.45
CA ARG A 386 31.26 -10.48 18.22
C ARG A 386 30.71 -9.77 19.46
N ASP A 387 31.58 -9.15 20.26
CA ASP A 387 31.19 -8.37 21.45
C ASP A 387 30.21 -7.24 21.09
N ARG A 388 30.45 -6.57 19.96
CA ARG A 388 29.57 -5.51 19.46
C ARG A 388 28.18 -6.05 19.11
N VAL A 389 28.10 -7.18 18.39
CA VAL A 389 26.83 -7.83 18.04
C VAL A 389 26.06 -8.25 19.29
N GLU A 390 26.72 -8.94 20.22
CA GLU A 390 26.08 -9.44 21.44
C GLU A 390 25.60 -8.30 22.34
N ARG A 391 26.39 -7.25 22.54
CA ARG A 391 26.05 -6.17 23.49
C ARG A 391 25.13 -5.11 22.89
N GLN A 392 25.35 -4.71 21.64
CA GLN A 392 24.66 -3.54 21.06
C GLN A 392 23.45 -3.90 20.20
N ILE A 393 23.36 -5.13 19.68
CA ILE A 393 22.31 -5.54 18.74
C ILE A 393 21.43 -6.63 19.38
N LEU A 394 22.01 -7.80 19.62
CA LEU A 394 21.28 -8.93 20.21
C LEU A 394 20.90 -8.65 21.66
N ARG A 395 21.76 -7.90 22.37
CA ARG A 395 21.74 -7.67 23.84
C ARG A 395 21.74 -8.97 24.65
N ARG A 396 22.29 -10.03 24.06
CA ARG A 396 22.34 -11.41 24.56
C ARG A 396 23.50 -12.13 23.87
N PRO A 397 24.07 -13.17 24.50
CA PRO A 397 25.06 -14.04 23.86
C PRO A 397 24.48 -14.68 22.60
N ILE A 398 25.33 -14.90 21.59
CA ILE A 398 24.93 -15.54 20.32
C ILE A 398 24.33 -16.93 20.57
N GLU A 399 24.89 -17.69 21.51
CA GLU A 399 24.41 -19.03 21.88
C GLU A 399 22.96 -19.02 22.36
N ALA A 400 22.60 -18.02 23.16
CA ALA A 400 21.24 -17.89 23.68
C ALA A 400 20.24 -17.55 22.56
N VAL A 401 20.64 -16.72 21.59
CA VAL A 401 19.82 -16.43 20.42
C VAL A 401 19.68 -17.66 19.53
N TRP A 402 20.74 -18.44 19.35
CA TRP A 402 20.69 -19.69 18.59
C TRP A 402 19.71 -20.70 19.20
N SER A 403 19.69 -20.85 20.53
CA SER A 403 18.70 -21.70 21.20
C SER A 403 17.25 -21.29 20.88
N GLU A 404 16.95 -19.99 20.87
CA GLU A 404 15.61 -19.50 20.52
C GLU A 404 15.26 -19.73 19.06
N VAL A 405 16.23 -19.61 18.16
CA VAL A 405 16.07 -19.93 16.74
C VAL A 405 15.74 -21.42 16.57
N VAL A 406 16.44 -22.30 17.29
CA VAL A 406 16.16 -23.74 17.32
C VAL A 406 14.74 -24.00 17.79
N ASP A 407 14.35 -23.47 18.94
CA ASP A 407 13.00 -23.66 19.50
C ASP A 407 11.90 -23.18 18.52
N TYR A 408 12.11 -22.04 17.87
CA TYR A 408 11.18 -21.47 16.91
C TYR A 408 10.99 -22.36 15.66
N PHE A 409 12.09 -22.78 15.03
CA PHE A 409 12.00 -23.58 13.80
C PHE A 409 11.64 -25.04 14.08
N GLN A 410 11.96 -25.59 15.25
CA GLN A 410 11.57 -26.95 15.62
C GLN A 410 10.04 -27.14 15.59
N ALA A 411 9.27 -26.11 15.96
CA ALA A 411 7.82 -26.14 15.94
C ALA A 411 7.20 -25.79 14.57
N ARG A 412 7.93 -25.08 13.71
CA ARG A 412 7.37 -24.44 12.50
C ARG A 412 7.90 -25.02 11.19
N ASP A 413 9.21 -25.20 11.08
CA ASP A 413 9.88 -25.74 9.89
C ASP A 413 11.24 -26.37 10.28
N PRO A 414 11.25 -27.63 10.76
CA PRO A 414 12.48 -28.31 11.18
C PRO A 414 13.53 -28.42 10.07
N ALA A 415 13.13 -28.39 8.79
CA ALA A 415 14.06 -28.48 7.68
C ALA A 415 15.05 -27.30 7.62
N GLN A 416 14.71 -26.14 8.20
CA GLN A 416 15.65 -25.02 8.35
C GLN A 416 16.83 -25.38 9.26
N LEU A 417 16.58 -26.18 10.29
CA LEU A 417 17.60 -26.59 11.27
C LEU A 417 18.55 -27.61 10.67
N ASP A 418 18.03 -28.60 9.93
CA ASP A 418 18.85 -29.59 9.21
C ASP A 418 19.80 -28.88 8.23
N ASN A 419 19.29 -27.88 7.52
CA ASN A 419 20.07 -27.08 6.58
C ASN A 419 21.13 -26.20 7.26
N ALA A 420 20.86 -25.71 8.47
CA ALA A 420 21.77 -24.87 9.24
C ALA A 420 22.87 -25.69 9.93
N ALA A 421 22.57 -26.91 10.38
CA ALA A 421 23.55 -27.82 10.96
C ALA A 421 24.68 -28.18 9.97
N ALA A 422 24.38 -28.14 8.67
CA ALA A 422 25.36 -28.38 7.61
C ALA A 422 26.14 -27.13 7.16
N SER A 423 25.89 -25.94 7.74
CA SER A 423 26.54 -24.69 7.30
C SER A 423 26.55 -23.61 8.39
N GLU A 424 27.75 -23.29 8.90
CA GLU A 424 27.96 -22.20 9.86
C GLU A 424 27.49 -20.83 9.32
N LYS A 425 27.58 -20.64 8.00
CA LYS A 425 27.08 -19.44 7.31
C LYS A 425 25.57 -19.31 7.44
N ARG A 426 24.84 -20.40 7.25
CA ARG A 426 23.38 -20.44 7.39
C ARG A 426 22.95 -20.27 8.84
N LYS A 427 23.65 -20.90 9.79
CA LYS A 427 23.44 -20.67 11.23
C LYS A 427 23.58 -19.19 11.57
N MET A 428 24.64 -18.53 11.08
CA MET A 428 24.82 -17.08 11.24
C MET A 428 23.67 -16.27 10.62
N ALA A 429 23.22 -16.63 9.41
CA ALA A 429 22.08 -15.97 8.77
C ALA A 429 20.82 -16.07 9.64
N LEU A 430 20.48 -17.24 10.18
CA LEU A 430 19.30 -17.42 11.03
C LEU A 430 19.38 -16.60 12.33
N ILE A 431 20.56 -16.51 12.94
CA ILE A 431 20.80 -15.69 14.14
C ILE A 431 20.63 -14.19 13.83
N PHE A 432 21.12 -13.73 12.68
CA PHE A 432 20.93 -12.32 12.28
C PHE A 432 19.49 -12.03 11.88
N ARG A 433 18.83 -12.97 11.19
CA ARG A 433 17.41 -12.91 10.84
C ARG A 433 16.51 -12.88 12.08
N TRP A 434 16.91 -13.50 13.19
CA TRP A 434 16.21 -13.32 14.48
C TRP A 434 16.12 -11.85 14.87
N TYR A 435 17.23 -11.08 14.80
CA TYR A 435 17.18 -9.65 15.12
C TYR A 435 16.28 -8.90 14.13
N LEU A 436 16.39 -9.18 12.83
CA LEU A 436 15.57 -8.53 11.81
C LEU A 436 14.08 -8.83 12.01
N GLY A 437 13.69 -10.07 12.28
CA GLY A 437 12.30 -10.42 12.58
C GLY A 437 11.78 -9.80 13.88
N GLN A 438 12.58 -9.88 14.95
CA GLN A 438 12.22 -9.34 16.26
C GLN A 438 12.12 -7.81 16.25
N SER A 439 12.93 -7.12 15.44
CA SER A 439 12.87 -5.67 15.29
C SER A 439 11.51 -5.14 14.80
N SER A 440 10.86 -5.87 13.88
CA SER A 440 9.48 -5.60 13.44
C SER A 440 8.46 -5.88 14.55
N ARG A 441 8.65 -6.98 15.30
CA ARG A 441 7.78 -7.33 16.43
C ARG A 441 7.86 -6.30 17.55
N TRP A 442 9.06 -5.89 17.95
CA TRP A 442 9.29 -4.88 19.00
C TRP A 442 8.62 -3.56 18.64
N ALA A 443 8.73 -3.11 17.39
CA ALA A 443 8.04 -1.91 16.90
C ALA A 443 6.51 -2.03 16.98
N SER A 444 5.98 -3.21 16.65
CA SER A 444 4.54 -3.47 16.64
C SER A 444 3.95 -3.51 18.04
N ILE A 445 4.60 -4.18 19.00
CA ILE A 445 4.12 -4.28 20.39
C ILE A 445 4.52 -3.08 21.26
N GLY A 446 5.50 -2.28 20.82
CA GLY A 446 5.97 -1.12 21.55
C GLY A 446 6.88 -1.47 22.74
N ASP A 447 7.83 -2.39 22.55
CA ASP A 447 8.79 -2.75 23.61
C ASP A 447 9.69 -1.56 24.00
N PRO A 448 9.52 -0.98 25.21
CA PRO A 448 10.23 0.22 25.62
C PRO A 448 11.74 0.01 25.74
N GLY A 449 12.21 -1.23 25.95
CA GLY A 449 13.63 -1.55 25.98
C GLY A 449 14.29 -1.57 24.61
N ARG A 450 13.51 -1.58 23.53
CA ARG A 450 13.95 -1.83 22.15
C ARG A 450 13.62 -0.71 21.16
N VAL A 451 13.26 0.49 21.61
CA VAL A 451 12.90 1.63 20.73
C VAL A 451 13.95 1.90 19.64
N HIS A 452 15.25 1.87 20.00
CA HIS A 452 16.34 2.07 19.02
C HIS A 452 16.55 0.89 18.06
N ASP A 453 15.86 -0.23 18.28
CA ASP A 453 15.90 -1.42 17.45
C ASP A 453 14.62 -1.58 16.62
N TYR A 454 13.68 -0.63 16.67
CA TYR A 454 12.43 -0.73 15.92
C TYR A 454 12.68 -0.71 14.41
N GLN A 455 12.21 -1.75 13.72
CA GLN A 455 12.08 -1.75 12.27
C GLN A 455 10.69 -1.25 11.91
N VAL A 456 10.64 -0.11 11.22
CA VAL A 456 9.39 0.52 10.79
C VAL A 456 9.46 0.71 9.28
N TRP A 457 8.67 -0.06 8.53
CA TRP A 457 8.58 0.05 7.08
C TRP A 457 7.91 1.36 6.69
N CYS A 458 8.66 2.27 6.08
CA CYS A 458 8.20 3.62 5.81
C CYS A 458 8.92 4.15 4.59
N GLY A 459 8.17 4.80 3.68
CA GLY A 459 8.71 5.51 2.53
C GLY A 459 8.55 7.04 2.68
N PRO A 460 9.10 7.81 1.73
CA PRO A 460 9.08 9.28 1.74
C PRO A 460 7.67 9.89 1.73
N ALA A 461 6.65 9.11 1.31
CA ALA A 461 5.24 9.50 1.37
C ALA A 461 4.80 9.93 2.78
N MET A 462 5.35 9.33 3.85
CA MET A 462 5.04 9.73 5.23
C MET A 462 5.52 11.16 5.52
N GLY A 463 6.74 11.49 5.14
CA GLY A 463 7.30 12.83 5.35
C GLY A 463 6.51 13.90 4.58
N ALA A 464 6.16 13.60 3.33
CA ALA A 464 5.35 14.50 2.51
C ALA A 464 3.94 14.70 3.11
N PHE A 465 3.33 13.63 3.63
CA PHE A 465 2.07 13.72 4.37
C PHE A 465 2.20 14.59 5.62
N ASN A 466 3.26 14.40 6.42
CA ASN A 466 3.49 15.16 7.64
C ASN A 466 3.66 16.66 7.35
N GLU A 467 4.36 17.02 6.28
CA GLU A 467 4.51 18.40 5.82
C GLU A 467 3.16 18.99 5.37
N TRP A 468 2.35 18.24 4.61
CA TRP A 468 1.01 18.66 4.18
C TRP A 468 0.02 18.81 5.35
N ALA A 469 0.07 17.90 6.32
CA ALA A 469 -0.81 17.90 7.48
C ALA A 469 -0.45 18.98 8.52
N GLN A 470 0.76 19.56 8.44
CA GLN A 470 1.22 20.55 9.39
C GLN A 470 0.29 21.77 9.44
N GLY A 471 -0.06 22.21 10.65
CA GLY A 471 -0.99 23.34 10.84
C GLY A 471 -2.47 22.97 10.67
N THR A 472 -2.79 21.67 10.59
CA THR A 472 -4.16 21.13 10.57
C THR A 472 -4.37 20.12 11.69
N TYR A 473 -5.61 19.68 11.89
CA TYR A 473 -5.92 18.66 12.89
C TYR A 473 -5.28 17.30 12.57
N LEU A 474 -5.05 16.98 11.29
CA LEU A 474 -4.37 15.75 10.84
C LEU A 474 -2.89 15.68 11.25
N ALA A 475 -2.31 16.77 11.74
CA ALA A 475 -0.98 16.74 12.35
C ALA A 475 -0.93 15.78 13.55
N THR A 476 -2.05 15.58 14.25
CA THR A 476 -2.14 14.79 15.49
C THR A 476 -3.29 13.78 15.50
N ASP A 477 -4.48 14.14 15.01
CA ASP A 477 -5.64 13.25 14.99
C ASP A 477 -5.79 12.60 13.61
N ARG A 478 -5.20 11.40 13.47
CA ARG A 478 -5.17 10.65 12.20
C ARG A 478 -6.10 9.45 12.28
N ARG A 479 -7.29 9.60 11.71
CA ARG A 479 -8.23 8.51 11.44
C ARG A 479 -8.13 8.11 9.99
N VAL A 480 -7.91 6.82 9.72
CA VAL A 480 -7.55 6.34 8.38
C VAL A 480 -8.61 6.69 7.31
N ALA A 481 -9.90 6.64 7.67
CA ALA A 481 -10.99 6.99 6.76
C ALA A 481 -10.99 8.48 6.42
N ASP A 482 -10.76 9.33 7.41
CA ASP A 482 -10.70 10.78 7.22
C ASP A 482 -9.47 11.17 6.38
N VAL A 483 -8.30 10.60 6.69
CA VAL A 483 -7.08 10.75 5.89
C VAL A 483 -7.32 10.39 4.42
N ALA A 484 -7.96 9.25 4.15
CA ALA A 484 -8.25 8.80 2.79
C ALA A 484 -9.20 9.75 2.04
N VAL A 485 -10.30 10.18 2.69
CA VAL A 485 -11.26 11.09 2.07
C VAL A 485 -10.67 12.48 1.83
N GLN A 486 -9.89 13.00 2.79
CA GLN A 486 -9.20 14.29 2.64
C GLN A 486 -8.17 14.25 1.51
N LEU A 487 -7.47 13.12 1.31
CA LEU A 487 -6.58 12.94 0.17
C LEU A 487 -7.34 12.96 -1.16
N MET A 488 -8.48 12.26 -1.25
CA MET A 488 -9.28 12.22 -2.47
C MET A 488 -9.91 13.59 -2.79
N ARG A 489 -10.47 14.28 -1.79
CA ARG A 489 -10.97 15.67 -1.91
C ARG A 489 -9.86 16.61 -2.37
N GLY A 490 -8.70 16.55 -1.71
CA GLY A 490 -7.57 17.36 -2.09
C GLY A 490 -7.03 17.04 -3.48
N ALA A 491 -7.07 15.78 -3.91
CA ALA A 491 -6.64 15.39 -5.26
C ALA A 491 -7.56 16.00 -6.32
N ALA A 492 -8.88 16.03 -6.05
CA ALA A 492 -9.85 16.66 -6.92
C ALA A 492 -9.64 18.18 -6.99
N PHE A 493 -9.43 18.82 -5.85
CA PHE A 493 -9.05 20.24 -5.77
C PHE A 493 -7.78 20.53 -6.58
N SER A 494 -6.72 19.72 -6.37
CA SER A 494 -5.44 19.89 -7.07
C SER A 494 -5.59 19.72 -8.58
N SER A 495 -6.42 18.77 -9.02
CA SER A 495 -6.77 18.58 -10.43
C SER A 495 -7.54 19.77 -11.01
N ARG A 496 -8.51 20.34 -10.27
CA ARG A 496 -9.23 21.55 -10.67
C ARG A 496 -8.30 22.76 -10.84
N VAL A 497 -7.43 22.99 -9.86
CA VAL A 497 -6.39 24.04 -9.93
C VAL A 497 -5.48 23.81 -11.14
N HIS A 498 -5.10 22.57 -11.42
CA HIS A 498 -4.31 22.24 -12.60
C HIS A 498 -5.05 22.50 -13.92
N GLN A 499 -6.34 22.15 -14.02
CA GLN A 499 -7.17 22.44 -15.20
C GLN A 499 -7.23 23.94 -15.49
N LEU A 500 -7.49 24.77 -14.48
CA LEU A 500 -7.51 26.23 -14.63
C LEU A 500 -6.16 26.77 -15.11
N ARG A 501 -5.04 26.24 -14.60
CA ARG A 501 -3.69 26.59 -15.06
C ARG A 501 -3.45 26.20 -16.52
N LEU A 502 -3.91 25.02 -16.96
CA LEU A 502 -3.82 24.61 -18.36
C LEU A 502 -4.63 25.51 -19.29
N LEU A 503 -5.70 26.13 -18.78
CA LEU A 503 -6.50 27.14 -19.47
C LEU A 503 -5.91 28.57 -19.38
N GLY A 504 -4.70 28.72 -18.80
CA GLY A 504 -3.99 30.00 -18.72
C GLY A 504 -4.37 30.89 -17.53
N VAL A 505 -5.19 30.40 -16.59
CA VAL A 505 -5.56 31.16 -15.39
C VAL A 505 -4.40 31.18 -14.39
N GLY A 506 -3.86 32.37 -14.14
CA GLY A 506 -2.85 32.60 -13.12
C GLY A 506 -3.46 32.63 -11.71
N LEU A 507 -3.19 31.60 -10.90
CA LEU A 507 -3.67 31.51 -9.52
C LEU A 507 -2.56 31.86 -8.52
N PRO A 508 -2.80 32.78 -7.56
CA PRO A 508 -1.88 33.07 -6.46
C PRO A 508 -1.51 31.80 -5.68
N ALA A 509 -0.30 31.74 -5.12
CA ALA A 509 0.19 30.56 -4.41
C ALA A 509 -0.77 30.09 -3.29
N GLY A 510 -1.38 31.02 -2.56
CA GLY A 510 -2.34 30.75 -1.48
C GLY A 510 -3.63 30.05 -1.90
N LEU A 511 -3.97 30.03 -3.19
CA LEU A 511 -5.16 29.34 -3.72
C LEU A 511 -4.86 27.94 -4.26
N THR A 512 -3.62 27.49 -4.21
CA THR A 512 -3.16 26.32 -5.00
C THR A 512 -2.83 25.09 -4.17
N GLU A 513 -3.08 25.17 -2.87
CA GLU A 513 -2.87 24.09 -1.91
C GLU A 513 -4.18 23.77 -1.18
N TYR A 514 -4.60 22.51 -1.23
CA TYR A 514 -5.74 22.02 -0.46
C TYR A 514 -5.35 21.82 1.00
N ARG A 515 -6.18 22.33 1.91
CA ARG A 515 -5.99 22.16 3.36
C ARG A 515 -7.19 21.47 4.03
N PRO A 516 -6.97 20.38 4.78
CA PRO A 516 -8.01 19.74 5.58
C PRO A 516 -8.25 20.54 6.87
N LEU A 517 -9.20 21.49 6.84
CA LEU A 517 -9.45 22.37 7.99
C LEU A 517 -10.37 21.76 9.05
N ALA A 518 -11.23 20.82 8.66
CA ALA A 518 -12.15 20.13 9.56
C ALA A 518 -12.27 18.64 9.20
N PRO A 519 -12.57 17.75 10.17
CA PRO A 519 -12.88 16.34 9.93
C PRO A 519 -13.98 16.13 8.88
N VAL A 520 -13.89 15.03 8.13
CA VAL A 520 -14.97 14.64 7.21
C VAL A 520 -16.26 14.38 7.98
N GLY A 521 -17.36 14.99 7.53
CA GLY A 521 -18.68 14.87 8.15
C GLY A 521 -18.98 15.91 9.22
N THR A 522 -18.01 16.75 9.61
CA THR A 522 -18.27 18.00 10.33
C THR A 522 -18.39 19.11 9.30
N GLU A 523 -19.57 19.29 8.70
CA GLU A 523 -19.84 20.51 7.97
C GLU A 523 -19.81 21.68 8.97
N VAL A 524 -18.96 22.67 8.71
CA VAL A 524 -19.07 23.98 9.35
C VAL A 524 -20.20 24.66 8.59
N GLY A 525 -21.35 24.77 9.25
CA GLY A 525 -22.51 25.50 8.73
C GLY A 525 -22.26 27.00 8.60
#